data_AF-A0A497Q5E3-F1
#
_entry.id   AF-A0A497Q5E3-F1
#
_cell.length_a   1.000
_cell.length_b   1.000
_cell.length_c   1.000
_cell.angle_alpha   90.00
_cell.angle_beta   90.00
_cell.angle_gamma   90.00
#
_symmetry.space_group_name_H-M   'P 1'
#
loop_
_entity.id
_entity.type
_entity.pdbx_description
1 polymer ?
#
loop_
_entity_poly.entity_id
_entity_poly.type
_entity_poly.pdbx_seq_one_letter_code
_entity_poly.pdbx_strand_id
1 'polypeptide(L)'
;MFRIISAMCEVSAQDAGERLTKIATRLVKRSALAKERDSIIAAQRMKVYLLTFTSAGVLGMLASLSPFLFLGALLSGGFTVAPEVLSVIEVAPLLIALAITTFSTGYLNTRMVGGARPLLVAVVNMLLFWTSFMASSGLMGIRLY
;
A
#
# COMPACT_ATOMS: atom_id res chain seq x y z
N MET A 1 23.13 53.19 44.49
CA MET A 1 23.47 52.72 43.13
C MET A 1 23.37 51.20 42.99
N PHE A 2 24.08 50.41 43.81
CA PHE A 2 24.05 48.93 43.76
C PHE A 2 22.65 48.30 43.83
N ARG A 3 21.75 48.85 44.65
CA ARG A 3 20.35 48.37 44.79
C ARG A 3 19.50 48.49 43.52
N ILE A 4 19.81 49.47 42.65
CA ILE A 4 19.07 49.69 41.40
C ILE A 4 19.55 48.67 40.35
N ILE A 5 20.85 48.39 40.33
CA ILE A 5 21.47 47.40 39.44
C ILE A 5 20.95 45.99 39.78
N SER A 6 20.85 45.63 41.06
CA SER A 6 20.28 44.34 41.47
C SER A 6 18.81 44.20 41.07
N ALA A 7 18.01 45.25 41.27
CA ALA A 7 16.60 45.26 40.86
C ALA A 7 16.41 45.16 39.34
N MET A 8 17.24 45.84 38.55
CA MET A 8 17.23 45.70 37.09
C MET A 8 17.63 44.30 36.63
N CYS A 9 18.60 43.68 37.30
CA CYS A 9 19.03 42.31 37.00
C CYS A 9 17.93 41.29 37.34
N GLU A 10 17.21 41.49 38.44
CA GLU A 10 16.08 40.65 38.85
C GLU A 10 14.92 40.73 37.85
N VAL A 11 14.53 41.95 37.44
CA VAL A 11 13.49 42.16 36.42
C VAL A 11 13.90 41.57 35.07
N SER A 12 15.17 41.72 34.67
CA SER A 12 15.68 41.16 33.41
C SER A 12 15.69 39.62 33.43
N ALA A 13 16.09 39.02 34.55
CA ALA A 13 16.06 37.57 34.73
C ALA A 13 14.62 37.03 34.70
N GLN A 14 13.67 37.77 35.28
CA GLN A 14 12.27 37.41 35.30
C GLN A 14 11.63 37.49 33.90
N ASP A 15 11.87 38.56 33.13
CA ASP A 15 11.39 38.68 31.74
C ASP A 15 12.05 37.64 30.83
N ALA A 16 13.35 37.36 31.00
CA ALA A 16 14.03 36.29 30.28
C ALA A 16 13.43 34.90 30.60
N GLY A 17 13.13 34.63 31.88
CA GLY A 17 12.47 33.41 32.31
C GLY A 17 11.07 33.25 31.71
N GLU A 18 10.28 34.32 31.64
CA GLU A 18 8.95 34.29 31.04
C GLU A 18 9.01 34.01 29.52
N ARG A 19 9.97 34.63 28.81
CA ARG A 19 10.21 34.37 27.39
C ARG A 19 10.65 32.94 27.12
N LEU A 20 11.59 32.42 27.91
CA LEU A 20 12.05 31.03 27.81
C LEU A 20 10.89 30.05 28.04
N THR A 21 10.04 30.33 29.03
CA THR A 21 8.88 29.50 29.33
C THR A 21 7.88 29.51 28.15
N LYS A 22 7.60 30.67 27.56
CA LYS A 22 6.76 30.77 26.35
C LYS A 22 7.34 29.99 25.17
N ILE A 23 8.67 30.03 24.98
CA ILE A 23 9.36 29.28 23.92
C ILE A 23 9.29 27.77 24.19
N ALA A 24 9.55 27.34 25.42
CA ALA A 24 9.48 25.95 25.82
C ALA A 24 8.08 25.36 25.60
N THR A 25 7.02 26.07 26.02
CA THR A 25 5.64 25.63 25.82
C THR A 25 5.28 25.51 24.34
N ARG A 26 5.76 26.45 23.50
CA ARG A 26 5.57 26.36 22.03
C ARG A 26 6.31 25.16 21.43
N LEU A 27 7.52 24.86 21.91
CA LEU A 27 8.30 23.71 21.48
C LEU A 27 7.61 22.39 21.83
N VAL A 28 7.12 22.24 23.06
CA VAL A 28 6.38 21.05 23.51
C VAL A 28 5.10 20.86 22.69
N LYS A 29 4.35 21.95 22.44
CA LYS A 29 3.16 21.87 21.58
C LYS A 29 3.50 21.44 20.16
N ARG A 30 4.58 21.98 19.58
CA ARG A 30 5.03 21.62 18.22
C ARG A 30 5.54 20.18 18.13
N SER A 31 6.27 19.70 19.14
CA SER A 31 6.76 18.32 19.16
C SER A 31 5.62 17.31 19.30
N ALA A 32 4.60 17.62 20.11
CA ALA A 32 3.38 16.80 20.20
C ALA A 32 2.65 16.72 18.86
N LEU A 33 2.46 17.85 18.17
CA LEU A 33 1.84 17.89 16.85
C LEU A 33 2.66 17.16 15.78
N ALA A 34 4.00 17.24 15.84
CA ALA A 34 4.87 16.50 14.93
C ALA A 34 4.71 14.98 15.13
N LYS A 35 4.72 14.53 16.39
CA LYS A 35 4.51 13.12 16.74
C LYS A 35 3.14 12.59 16.30
N GLU A 36 2.10 13.42 16.40
CA GLU A 36 0.75 13.08 15.92
C GLU A 36 0.71 12.97 14.39
N ARG A 37 1.37 13.88 13.67
CA ARG A 37 1.47 13.79 12.20
C ARG A 37 2.23 12.55 11.76
N ASP A 38 3.33 12.22 12.43
CA ASP A 38 4.11 11.02 12.12
C ASP A 38 3.30 9.74 12.35
N SER A 39 2.47 9.69 13.41
CA SER A 39 1.59 8.55 13.65
C SER A 39 0.50 8.42 12.59
N ILE A 40 -0.10 9.54 12.16
CA ILE A 40 -1.09 9.57 11.08
C ILE A 40 -0.48 9.09 9.78
N ILE A 41 0.72 9.57 9.44
CA ILE A 41 1.44 9.16 8.23
C ILE A 41 1.73 7.66 8.30
N ALA A 42 2.24 7.16 9.42
CA ALA A 42 2.51 5.73 9.61
C ALA A 42 1.25 4.87 9.43
N ALA A 43 0.12 5.30 10.01
CA ALA A 43 -1.16 4.63 9.84
C ALA A 43 -1.64 4.63 8.38
N GLN A 44 -1.49 5.75 7.67
CA GLN A 44 -1.79 5.82 6.23
C GLN A 44 -0.90 4.89 5.42
N ARG A 45 0.39 4.78 5.75
CA ARG A 45 1.29 3.82 5.10
C ARG A 45 0.80 2.39 5.27
N MET A 46 0.45 2.03 6.50
CA MET A 46 -0.08 0.70 6.82
C MET A 46 -1.36 0.40 6.05
N LYS A 47 -2.28 1.38 5.96
CA LYS A 47 -3.54 1.24 5.21
C LYS A 47 -3.29 0.93 3.74
N VAL A 48 -2.35 1.63 3.08
CA VAL A 48 -2.04 1.38 1.66
C VAL A 48 -1.43 0.00 1.46
N TYR A 49 -0.52 -0.43 2.34
CA TYR A 49 0.04 -1.79 2.25
C TYR A 49 -1.04 -2.86 2.41
N LEU A 50 -1.91 -2.71 3.39
CA LEU A 50 -3.02 -3.65 3.61
C LEU A 50 -3.92 -3.72 2.38
N LEU A 51 -4.35 -2.58 1.84
CA LEU A 51 -5.20 -2.53 0.65
C LEU A 51 -4.52 -3.10 -0.60
N THR A 52 -3.20 -2.93 -0.74
CA THR A 52 -2.46 -3.45 -1.89
C THR A 52 -2.28 -4.96 -1.79
N PHE A 53 -2.05 -5.50 -0.59
CA PHE A 53 -1.98 -6.95 -0.39
C PHE A 53 -3.34 -7.62 -0.59
N THR A 54 -4.42 -7.03 -0.06
CA THR A 54 -5.76 -7.59 -0.25
C THR A 54 -6.20 -7.50 -1.71
N SER A 55 -5.91 -6.41 -2.41
CA SER A 55 -6.25 -6.30 -3.84
C SER A 55 -5.50 -7.31 -4.69
N ALA A 56 -4.21 -7.55 -4.42
CA ALA A 56 -3.43 -8.58 -5.11
C ALA A 56 -4.01 -9.99 -4.90
N GLY A 57 -4.40 -10.31 -3.67
CA GLY A 57 -5.04 -11.59 -3.34
C GLY A 57 -6.41 -11.75 -4.02
N VAL A 58 -7.26 -10.72 -3.95
CA VAL A 58 -8.58 -10.73 -4.61
C VAL A 58 -8.45 -10.79 -6.12
N LEU A 59 -7.50 -10.08 -6.73
CA LEU A 59 -7.23 -10.17 -8.17
C LEU A 59 -6.78 -11.57 -8.58
N GLY A 60 -5.94 -12.24 -7.77
CA GLY A 60 -5.56 -13.63 -8.00
C GLY A 60 -6.76 -14.58 -7.93
N MET A 61 -7.66 -14.39 -6.96
CA MET A 61 -8.90 -15.15 -6.87
C MET A 61 -9.86 -14.86 -8.02
N LEU A 62 -10.00 -13.62 -8.47
CA LEU A 62 -10.85 -13.28 -9.61
C LEU A 62 -10.27 -13.82 -10.93
N ALA A 63 -8.94 -13.84 -11.05
CA ALA A 63 -8.27 -14.40 -12.21
C ALA A 63 -8.56 -15.90 -12.39
N SER A 64 -8.83 -16.65 -11.31
CA SER A 64 -9.19 -18.08 -11.41
C SER A 64 -10.54 -18.32 -12.08
N LEU A 65 -11.41 -17.29 -12.15
CA LEU A 65 -12.69 -17.35 -12.86
C LEU A 65 -12.55 -17.16 -14.38
N SER A 66 -11.37 -16.77 -14.87
CA SER A 66 -11.14 -16.54 -16.31
C SER A 66 -11.51 -17.72 -17.23
N PRO A 67 -11.35 -19.00 -16.85
CA PRO A 67 -11.82 -20.13 -17.66
C PRO A 67 -13.34 -20.15 -17.84
N PHE A 68 -14.11 -19.71 -16.83
CA PHE A 68 -15.57 -19.64 -16.90
C PHE A 68 -16.06 -18.46 -17.75
N LEU A 69 -15.32 -17.34 -17.79
CA LEU A 69 -15.62 -16.22 -18.67
C LEU A 69 -15.50 -16.63 -20.15
N PHE A 70 -14.55 -17.52 -20.47
CA PHE A 70 -14.39 -18.05 -21.82
C PHE A 70 -15.54 -18.99 -22.23
N LEU A 71 -16.04 -19.84 -21.31
CA LEU A 71 -17.24 -20.66 -21.54
C LEU A 71 -18.49 -19.80 -21.85
N GLY A 72 -18.62 -18.65 -21.19
CA GLY A 72 -19.69 -17.68 -21.49
C GLY A 72 -19.58 -17.10 -22.90
N ALA A 73 -18.37 -16.81 -23.37
CA ALA A 73 -18.11 -16.32 -24.73
C ALA A 73 -18.40 -17.38 -25.81
N LEU A 74 -18.16 -18.66 -25.50
CA LEU A 74 -18.49 -19.80 -26.36
C LEU A 74 -20.01 -19.96 -26.54
N LEU A 75 -20.78 -19.84 -25.44
CA LEU A 75 -22.24 -19.88 -25.45
C LEU A 75 -22.87 -18.67 -26.18
N SER A 76 -22.19 -17.52 -26.21
CA SER A 76 -22.64 -16.33 -26.94
C SER A 76 -22.23 -16.30 -28.43
N GLY A 77 -21.70 -17.40 -28.98
CA GLY A 77 -21.36 -17.51 -30.40
C GLY A 77 -20.00 -16.90 -30.78
N GLY A 78 -19.05 -16.79 -29.85
CA GLY A 78 -17.69 -16.35 -30.12
C GLY A 78 -16.90 -17.33 -30.99
N PHE A 79 -16.07 -16.80 -31.90
CA PHE A 79 -15.19 -17.57 -32.79
C PHE A 79 -14.20 -18.43 -31.99
N THR A 80 -14.21 -19.75 -32.23
CA THR A 80 -13.29 -20.71 -31.60
C THR A 80 -12.51 -21.46 -32.67
N VAL A 81 -11.18 -21.47 -32.56
CA VAL A 81 -10.29 -22.18 -33.50
C VAL A 81 -10.08 -23.65 -33.08
N ALA A 82 -10.46 -24.05 -31.86
CA ALA A 82 -10.57 -25.47 -31.47
C ALA A 82 -11.44 -25.58 -30.19
N PRO A 83 -12.46 -26.46 -30.11
CA PRO A 83 -13.44 -26.43 -29.01
C PRO A 83 -13.08 -27.30 -27.79
N GLU A 84 -12.05 -28.16 -27.87
CA GLU A 84 -11.93 -29.30 -26.92
C GLU A 84 -10.80 -29.18 -25.90
N VAL A 85 -9.95 -28.16 -25.98
CA VAL A 85 -8.90 -27.95 -24.97
C VAL A 85 -8.81 -26.45 -24.70
N LEU A 86 -9.40 -26.01 -23.58
CA LEU A 86 -9.16 -24.68 -23.03
C LEU A 86 -7.70 -24.62 -22.57
N SER A 87 -6.79 -24.44 -23.52
CA SER A 87 -5.36 -24.43 -23.21
C SER A 87 -5.05 -23.14 -22.46
N VAL A 88 -4.20 -23.24 -21.44
CA VAL A 88 -3.68 -22.11 -20.64
C VAL A 88 -3.18 -20.95 -21.53
N ILE A 89 -2.82 -21.25 -22.77
CA ILE A 89 -2.35 -20.33 -23.80
C ILE A 89 -3.41 -19.29 -24.18
N GLU A 90 -4.70 -19.64 -24.22
CA GLU A 90 -5.77 -18.69 -24.60
C GLU A 90 -6.04 -17.66 -23.50
N VAL A 91 -5.82 -18.06 -22.24
CA VAL A 91 -6.02 -17.21 -21.05
C VAL A 91 -4.72 -16.50 -20.62
N ALA A 92 -3.57 -16.91 -21.18
CA ALA A 92 -2.26 -16.35 -20.87
C ALA A 92 -2.17 -14.82 -21.04
N PRO A 93 -2.72 -14.19 -22.10
CA PRO A 93 -2.64 -12.74 -22.26
C PRO A 93 -3.32 -11.99 -21.10
N LEU A 94 -4.47 -12.50 -20.63
CA LEU A 94 -5.20 -11.93 -19.49
C LEU A 94 -4.40 -12.09 -18.19
N LEU A 95 -3.84 -13.29 -17.94
CA LEU A 95 -3.04 -13.55 -16.75
C LEU A 95 -1.76 -12.72 -16.72
N ILE A 96 -1.10 -12.55 -17.86
CA ILE A 96 0.09 -11.69 -17.99
C ILE A 96 -0.29 -10.23 -17.72
N ALA A 97 -1.38 -9.73 -18.30
CA ALA A 97 -1.84 -8.37 -18.06
C ALA A 97 -2.15 -8.14 -16.57
N LEU A 98 -2.84 -9.08 -15.92
CA LEU A 98 -3.17 -9.01 -14.49
C LEU A 98 -1.93 -9.13 -13.59
N ALA A 99 -0.94 -9.94 -13.97
CA ALA A 99 0.32 -10.04 -13.25
C ALA A 99 1.13 -8.73 -13.36
N ILE A 100 1.20 -8.14 -14.55
CA ILE A 100 1.90 -6.85 -14.78
C ILE A 100 1.20 -5.72 -14.02
N THR A 101 -0.13 -5.66 -14.04
CA THR A 101 -0.87 -4.62 -13.30
C THR A 101 -0.70 -4.80 -11.80
N THR A 102 -0.72 -6.03 -11.28
CA THR A 102 -0.49 -6.30 -9.85
C THR A 102 0.94 -5.92 -9.43
N PHE A 103 1.94 -6.23 -10.26
CA PHE A 103 3.32 -5.82 -10.01
C PHE A 103 3.47 -4.29 -10.03
N SER A 104 2.93 -3.64 -11.06
CA SER A 104 3.01 -2.18 -11.24
C SER A 104 2.29 -1.43 -10.13
N THR A 105 1.07 -1.85 -9.76
CA THR A 105 0.33 -1.26 -8.63
C THR A 105 1.05 -1.46 -7.31
N GLY A 106 1.61 -2.65 -7.07
CA GLY A 106 2.45 -2.92 -5.90
C GLY A 106 3.66 -1.99 -5.79
N TYR A 107 4.33 -1.73 -6.91
CA TYR A 107 5.46 -0.81 -6.98
C TYR A 107 5.03 0.65 -6.76
N LEU A 108 4.03 1.13 -7.52
CA LEU A 108 3.57 2.51 -7.51
C LEU A 108 2.96 2.90 -6.16
N ASN A 109 2.14 2.04 -5.55
CA ASN A 109 1.54 2.30 -4.24
C ASN A 109 2.61 2.39 -3.15
N THR A 110 3.63 1.53 -3.21
CA THR A 110 4.74 1.58 -2.24
C THR A 110 5.59 2.83 -2.41
N ARG A 111 5.83 3.25 -3.66
CA ARG A 111 6.59 4.47 -3.95
C ARG A 111 5.82 5.73 -3.51
N MET A 112 4.51 5.79 -3.75
CA MET A 112 3.65 6.91 -3.38
C MET A 112 3.66 7.17 -1.86
N VAL A 113 3.75 6.11 -1.08
CA VAL A 113 3.74 6.15 0.39
C VAL A 113 5.14 6.44 0.98
N GLY A 114 6.18 6.51 0.14
CA GLY A 114 7.56 6.68 0.58
C GLY A 114 8.13 5.44 1.26
N GLY A 115 7.69 4.24 0.84
CA GLY A 115 8.21 2.98 1.35
C GLY A 115 9.67 2.75 0.95
N ALA A 116 10.45 2.16 1.85
CA ALA A 116 11.90 2.00 1.67
C ALA A 116 12.28 1.01 0.54
N ARG A 117 11.42 0.04 0.21
CA ARG A 117 11.74 -1.05 -0.74
C ARG A 117 10.56 -1.38 -1.68
N PRO A 118 10.26 -0.51 -2.67
CA PRO A 118 9.11 -0.68 -3.56
C PRO A 118 9.21 -1.93 -4.45
N LEU A 119 10.41 -2.33 -4.86
CA LEU A 119 10.63 -3.56 -5.63
C LEU A 119 10.27 -4.83 -4.85
N LEU A 120 10.64 -4.91 -3.57
CA LEU A 120 10.31 -6.09 -2.76
C LEU A 120 8.80 -6.22 -2.58
N VAL A 121 8.09 -5.12 -2.34
CA VAL A 121 6.63 -5.15 -2.18
C VAL A 121 5.94 -5.53 -3.49
N ALA A 122 6.45 -5.07 -4.64
CA ALA A 122 5.94 -5.47 -5.95
C ALA A 122 6.11 -6.98 -6.19
N VAL A 123 7.27 -7.55 -5.85
CA VAL A 123 7.53 -8.99 -5.93
C VAL A 123 6.62 -9.78 -4.98
N VAL A 124 6.44 -9.32 -3.74
CA VAL A 124 5.54 -9.97 -2.77
C VAL A 124 4.10 -9.95 -3.28
N ASN A 125 3.62 -8.84 -3.84
CA ASN A 125 2.28 -8.77 -4.43
C ASN A 125 2.11 -9.69 -5.64
N MET A 126 3.14 -9.81 -6.49
CA MET A 126 3.12 -10.73 -7.61
C MET A 126 3.10 -12.19 -7.16
N LEU A 127 3.87 -12.55 -6.12
CA LEU A 127 3.83 -13.88 -5.52
C LEU A 127 2.46 -14.16 -4.88
N LEU A 128 1.90 -13.20 -4.14
CA LEU A 128 0.56 -13.32 -3.56
C LEU A 128 -0.49 -13.58 -4.65
N PHE A 129 -0.47 -12.80 -5.73
CA PHE A 129 -1.35 -13.02 -6.88
C PHE A 129 -1.27 -14.45 -7.42
N TRP A 130 -0.06 -14.95 -7.70
CA TRP A 130 0.11 -16.31 -8.21
C TRP A 130 -0.32 -17.39 -7.22
N THR A 131 0.00 -17.23 -5.93
CA THR A 131 -0.43 -18.19 -4.90
C THR A 131 -1.95 -18.20 -4.72
N SER A 132 -2.60 -17.03 -4.72
CA SER A 132 -4.05 -16.92 -4.65
C SER A 132 -4.72 -17.50 -5.90
N PHE A 133 -4.16 -17.27 -7.09
CA PHE A 133 -4.63 -17.86 -8.33
C PHE A 133 -4.53 -19.39 -8.29
N MET A 134 -3.35 -19.94 -7.99
CA MET A 134 -3.13 -21.40 -7.93
C MET A 134 -4.01 -22.08 -6.88
N ALA A 135 -4.15 -21.48 -5.69
CA ALA A 135 -5.01 -22.00 -4.63
C ALA A 135 -6.49 -21.98 -5.07
N SER A 136 -6.95 -20.89 -5.69
CA SER A 136 -8.33 -20.75 -6.14
C SER A 136 -8.66 -21.67 -7.32
N SER A 137 -7.78 -21.77 -8.31
CA SER A 137 -7.91 -22.69 -9.44
C SER A 137 -7.89 -24.16 -8.99
N GLY A 138 -7.05 -24.51 -8.02
CA GLY A 138 -7.02 -25.85 -7.42
C GLY A 138 -8.33 -26.21 -6.71
N LEU A 139 -8.94 -25.27 -5.98
CA LEU A 139 -10.25 -25.47 -5.35
C LEU A 139 -11.39 -25.61 -6.37
N MET A 140 -11.32 -24.89 -7.50
CA MET A 140 -12.29 -24.98 -8.59
C MET A 140 -12.12 -26.25 -9.45
N GLY A 141 -11.11 -27.09 -9.17
CA GLY A 141 -10.85 -28.31 -9.93
C GLY A 141 -10.33 -28.06 -11.34
N ILE A 142 -9.87 -26.84 -11.64
CA ILE A 142 -9.32 -26.47 -12.94
C ILE A 142 -7.93 -27.10 -13.03
N ARG A 143 -7.83 -28.20 -13.77
CA ARG A 143 -6.56 -28.83 -14.08
C ARG A 143 -5.84 -28.00 -15.14
N LEU A 144 -4.89 -27.17 -14.71
CA LEU A 144 -3.90 -26.52 -15.56
C LEU A 144 -2.95 -27.61 -16.09
N TYR A 145 -3.29 -28.28 -17.18
CA TYR A 145 -2.39 -29.12 -17.98
C TYR A 145 -2.20 -28.50 -19.36
#